data_AF-A0A534KT36-F1
#
_entry.id   AF-A0A534KT36-F1
#
_cell.length_a   1.000
_cell.length_b   1.000
_cell.length_c   1.000
_cell.angle_alpha   90.00
_cell.angle_beta   90.00
_cell.angle_gamma   90.00
#
_symmetry.space_group_name_H-M   'P 1'
#
loop_
_entity.id
_entity.type
_entity.pdbx_description
1 polymer ?
#
loop_
_entity_poly.entity_id
_entity_poly.type
_entity_poly.pdbx_seq_one_letter_code
_entity_poly.pdbx_strand_id
1 'polypeptide(L)'
;MGDRIRRRALPFVLHDVALRDASINELAEISEGMGLALSPDEMRRIQEHFKGLGRDPTEVELQSLGQAWSEHCCYKSSKVFLKEFIFPVQAPYVIDRGDAGVVEFDEDHAYAL
;
A
#
# COMPACT_ATOMS: atom_id res chain seq x y z
N MET A 1 -16.26 -1.86 -16.89
CA MET A 1 -15.67 -0.74 -16.13
C MET A 1 -16.51 0.54 -16.15
N GLY A 2 -17.12 0.93 -17.28
CA GLY A 2 -17.81 2.24 -17.42
C GLY A 2 -18.91 2.54 -16.39
N ASP A 3 -19.66 1.54 -15.91
CA ASP A 3 -20.82 1.76 -15.03
C ASP A 3 -20.45 2.04 -13.56
N ARG A 4 -19.21 1.77 -13.14
CA ARG A 4 -18.76 1.93 -11.75
C ARG A 4 -17.89 3.18 -11.53
N ILE A 5 -17.62 3.96 -12.57
CA ILE A 5 -16.78 5.17 -12.48
C ILE A 5 -17.66 6.41 -12.68
N ARG A 6 -17.67 7.30 -11.68
CA ARG A 6 -18.50 8.52 -11.69
C ARG A 6 -17.61 9.76 -11.61
N ARG A 7 -17.66 10.62 -12.63
CA ARG A 7 -16.88 11.87 -12.65
C ARG A 7 -17.49 12.91 -11.71
N ARG A 8 -16.65 13.58 -10.92
CA ARG A 8 -17.06 14.74 -10.09
C ARG A 8 -17.10 16.04 -10.89
N ALA A 9 -17.99 16.94 -10.51
CA ALA A 9 -18.10 18.30 -11.08
C ALA A 9 -17.06 19.25 -10.45
N LEU A 10 -15.78 19.04 -10.79
CA LEU A 10 -14.65 19.83 -10.31
C LEU A 10 -13.87 20.44 -11.49
N PRO A 11 -13.06 21.50 -11.27
CA PRO A 11 -12.24 22.10 -12.32
C PRO A 11 -11.11 21.20 -12.83
N PHE A 12 -10.89 20.05 -12.20
CA PHE A 12 -9.95 19.01 -12.63
C PHE A 12 -10.66 17.65 -12.70
N VAL A 13 -10.04 16.69 -13.39
CA VAL A 13 -10.57 15.33 -13.55
C VAL A 13 -10.39 14.57 -12.24
N LEU A 14 -11.49 14.07 -11.69
CA LEU A 14 -11.52 13.19 -10.54
C LEU A 14 -12.72 12.27 -10.64
N HIS A 15 -12.51 10.98 -10.46
CA HIS A 15 -13.57 9.99 -10.46
C HIS A 15 -13.76 9.32 -9.10
N ASP A 16 -15.02 9.10 -8.73
CA ASP A 16 -15.42 8.14 -7.71
C ASP A 16 -15.56 6.74 -8.33
N VAL A 17 -15.10 5.73 -7.61
CA VAL A 17 -15.20 4.32 -8.02
C VAL A 17 -16.18 3.63 -7.11
N ALA A 18 -17.35 3.25 -7.64
CA ALA A 18 -18.40 2.54 -6.92
C ALA A 18 -17.89 1.17 -6.45
N LEU A 19 -17.36 1.15 -5.22
CA LEU A 19 -16.68 0.02 -4.61
C LEU A 19 -17.55 -0.62 -3.53
N ARG A 20 -18.37 0.17 -2.82
CA ARG A 20 -19.08 -0.29 -1.61
C ARG A 20 -20.07 -1.42 -1.85
N ASP A 21 -20.64 -1.54 -3.04
CA ASP A 21 -21.61 -2.60 -3.38
C ASP A 21 -21.04 -3.64 -4.36
N ALA A 22 -19.74 -3.58 -4.66
CA ALA A 22 -19.09 -4.53 -5.56
C ALA A 22 -19.05 -5.94 -4.96
N SER A 23 -19.39 -6.93 -5.76
CA SER A 23 -19.13 -8.34 -5.48
C SER A 23 -17.63 -8.66 -5.53
N ILE A 24 -17.22 -9.83 -5.04
CA ILE A 24 -15.79 -10.21 -5.05
C ILE A 24 -15.20 -10.30 -6.46
N ASN A 25 -16.00 -10.71 -7.45
CA ASN A 25 -15.57 -10.76 -8.84
C ASN A 25 -15.39 -9.34 -9.39
N GLU A 26 -16.33 -8.44 -9.10
CA GLU A 26 -16.23 -7.03 -9.52
C GLU A 26 -15.05 -6.32 -8.84
N LEU A 27 -14.73 -6.66 -7.58
CA LEU A 27 -13.52 -6.16 -6.91
C LEU A 27 -12.24 -6.58 -7.65
N ALA A 28 -12.19 -7.82 -8.13
CA ALA A 28 -11.08 -8.31 -8.93
C ALA A 28 -11.00 -7.59 -10.29
N GLU A 29 -12.12 -7.43 -10.98
CA GLU A 29 -12.20 -6.71 -12.26
C GLU A 29 -11.80 -5.22 -12.13
N ILE A 30 -12.21 -4.56 -11.05
CA ILE A 30 -11.81 -3.18 -10.75
C ILE A 30 -10.29 -3.11 -10.57
N SER A 31 -9.72 -4.02 -9.77
CA SER A 31 -8.27 -4.08 -9.56
C SER A 31 -7.50 -4.28 -10.86
N GLU A 32 -7.95 -5.25 -11.68
CA GLU A 32 -7.32 -5.58 -12.96
C GLU A 32 -7.39 -4.41 -13.94
N GLY A 33 -8.58 -3.88 -14.22
CA GLY A 33 -8.70 -2.86 -15.25
C GLY A 33 -8.26 -1.45 -14.82
N MET A 34 -8.03 -1.20 -13.52
CA MET A 34 -7.33 -0.01 -13.04
C MET A 34 -5.82 -0.23 -12.85
N GLY A 35 -5.32 -1.46 -13.02
CA GLY A 35 -3.90 -1.79 -12.84
C GLY A 35 -3.42 -1.66 -11.39
N LEU A 36 -4.28 -1.91 -10.41
CA LEU A 36 -3.94 -1.73 -8.98
C LEU A 36 -3.00 -2.81 -8.44
N ALA A 37 -2.95 -3.97 -9.11
CA ALA A 37 -2.22 -5.17 -8.66
C ALA A 37 -2.57 -5.59 -7.22
N LEU A 38 -3.80 -5.32 -6.78
CA LEU A 38 -4.33 -5.71 -5.49
C LEU A 38 -5.11 -7.03 -5.61
N SER A 39 -4.88 -7.93 -4.67
CA SER A 39 -5.64 -9.18 -4.55
C SER A 39 -7.12 -8.93 -4.20
N PRO A 40 -8.01 -9.90 -4.46
CA PRO A 40 -9.42 -9.77 -4.08
C PRO A 40 -9.64 -9.52 -2.58
N ASP A 41 -8.79 -10.08 -1.71
CA ASP A 41 -8.87 -9.85 -0.26
C ASP A 41 -8.37 -8.46 0.15
N GLU A 42 -7.33 -7.93 -0.48
CA GLU A 42 -6.90 -6.53 -0.27
C GLU A 42 -7.98 -5.56 -0.74
N MET A 43 -8.59 -5.80 -1.91
CA MET A 43 -9.72 -5.02 -2.40
C MET A 43 -10.93 -5.09 -1.46
N ARG A 44 -11.21 -6.26 -0.87
CA ARG A 44 -12.28 -6.41 0.13
C ARG A 44 -12.00 -5.58 1.39
N ARG A 45 -10.77 -5.57 1.90
CA ARG A 45 -10.41 -4.72 3.05
C ARG A 45 -10.60 -3.23 2.75
N ILE A 46 -10.22 -2.81 1.55
CA ILE A 46 -10.45 -1.43 1.09
C ILE A 46 -11.95 -1.15 1.01
N GLN A 47 -12.74 -2.06 0.44
CA GLN A 47 -14.19 -1.94 0.39
C GLN A 47 -14.81 -1.79 1.79
N GLU A 48 -14.42 -2.62 2.75
CA GLU A 48 -14.90 -2.55 4.14
C GLU A 48 -14.57 -1.21 4.79
N HIS A 49 -13.37 -0.68 4.56
CA HIS A 49 -12.98 0.65 5.02
C HIS A 49 -13.90 1.75 4.46
N PHE A 50 -14.11 1.78 3.15
CA PHE A 50 -14.96 2.78 2.49
C PHE A 50 -16.45 2.61 2.81
N LYS A 51 -16.92 1.38 3.06
CA LYS A 51 -18.24 1.12 3.66
C LYS A 51 -18.37 1.80 5.02
N GLY A 52 -17.37 1.66 5.89
CA GLY A 52 -17.35 2.31 7.21
C GLY A 52 -17.36 3.85 7.14
N LEU A 53 -16.72 4.42 6.11
CA LEU A 53 -16.75 5.86 5.85
C LEU A 53 -18.06 6.36 5.21
N GLY A 54 -18.94 5.46 4.77
CA GLY A 54 -20.20 5.83 4.13
C GLY A 54 -20.06 6.45 2.73
N ARG A 55 -18.89 6.34 2.09
CA ARG A 55 -18.62 6.89 0.75
C ARG A 55 -17.79 5.95 -0.10
N ASP A 56 -17.84 6.13 -1.40
CA ASP A 56 -16.96 5.44 -2.33
C ASP A 56 -15.56 6.10 -2.38
N PRO A 57 -14.50 5.33 -2.68
CA PRO A 57 -13.17 5.88 -2.89
C PRO A 57 -13.10 6.66 -4.20
N THR A 58 -12.18 7.61 -4.23
CA THR A 58 -11.73 8.20 -5.50
C THR A 58 -10.70 7.31 -6.19
N GLU A 59 -10.53 7.49 -7.49
CA GLU A 59 -9.51 6.77 -8.27
C GLU A 59 -8.10 6.98 -7.68
N VAL A 60 -7.77 8.20 -7.23
CA VAL A 60 -6.45 8.53 -6.67
C VAL A 60 -6.21 7.85 -5.33
N GLU A 61 -7.25 7.71 -4.50
CA GLU A 61 -7.16 6.95 -3.24
C GLU A 61 -6.88 5.47 -3.52
N LEU A 62 -7.55 4.86 -4.50
CA LEU A 62 -7.30 3.47 -4.89
C LEU A 62 -5.89 3.28 -5.46
N GLN A 63 -5.43 4.17 -6.34
CA GLN A 63 -4.08 4.11 -6.90
C GLN A 63 -3.01 4.28 -5.81
N SER A 64 -3.23 5.19 -4.86
CA SER A 64 -2.33 5.39 -3.72
C SER A 64 -2.22 4.13 -2.85
N LEU A 65 -3.35 3.47 -2.58
CA LEU A 65 -3.38 2.20 -1.86
C LEU A 65 -2.69 1.08 -2.65
N GLY A 66 -2.93 0.99 -3.96
CA GLY A 66 -2.25 0.03 -4.85
C GLY A 66 -0.72 0.15 -4.78
N GLN A 67 -0.20 1.38 -4.84
CA GLN A 67 1.23 1.63 -4.69
C GLN A 67 1.75 1.30 -3.29
N ALA A 68 1.07 1.80 -2.25
CA ALA A 68 1.50 1.62 -0.87
C ALA A 68 1.49 0.15 -0.44
N TRP A 69 0.55 -0.65 -0.95
CA TRP A 69 0.38 -2.07 -0.59
C TRP A 69 1.02 -3.02 -1.62
N SER A 70 1.79 -2.50 -2.57
CA SER A 70 2.54 -3.31 -3.53
C SER A 70 3.60 -4.17 -2.82
N GLU A 71 4.03 -5.26 -3.47
CA GLU A 71 5.11 -6.11 -2.94
C GLU A 71 6.40 -5.30 -2.72
N HIS A 72 6.73 -4.43 -3.66
CA HIS A 72 7.91 -3.59 -3.62
C HIS A 72 7.93 -2.67 -2.38
N CYS A 73 6.78 -2.09 -2.03
CA CYS A 73 6.69 -1.16 -0.89
C CYS A 73 6.52 -1.88 0.46
N CYS A 74 5.73 -2.96 0.50
CA CYS A 74 5.37 -3.62 1.76
C CYS A 74 6.22 -4.84 2.12
N TYR A 75 7.03 -5.34 1.18
CA TYR A 75 7.83 -6.56 1.36
C TYR A 75 6.96 -7.76 1.76
N LYS A 76 5.76 -7.93 1.18
CA LYS A 76 4.71 -8.81 1.76
C LYS A 76 5.19 -10.25 1.91
N SER A 77 5.96 -10.75 0.94
CA SER A 77 6.52 -12.11 0.97
C SER A 77 7.76 -12.23 1.86
N SER A 78 8.66 -11.24 1.83
CA SER A 78 9.95 -11.29 2.53
C SER A 78 9.87 -10.87 4.00
N LYS A 79 8.89 -10.04 4.37
CA LYS A 79 8.74 -9.49 5.72
C LYS A 79 8.62 -10.54 6.82
N VAL A 80 8.04 -11.71 6.53
CA VAL A 80 7.96 -12.82 7.49
C VAL A 80 9.36 -13.32 7.85
N PHE A 81 10.19 -13.59 6.84
CA PHE A 81 11.57 -14.05 7.04
C PHE A 81 12.46 -12.96 7.64
N LEU A 82 12.29 -11.70 7.24
CA LEU A 82 13.02 -10.58 7.83
C LEU A 82 12.73 -10.44 9.33
N LYS A 83 11.47 -10.60 9.74
CA LYS A 83 11.07 -10.60 11.16
C LYS A 83 11.66 -11.76 11.95
N GLU A 84 11.76 -12.93 11.32
CA GLU A 84 12.27 -14.13 11.98
C GLU A 84 13.78 -14.12 12.12
N PHE A 85 14.51 -13.73 11.07
CA PHE A 85 15.95 -13.94 10.99
C PHE A 85 16.80 -12.67 11.08
N ILE A 86 16.27 -11.50 10.69
CA ILE A 86 17.08 -10.28 10.54
C ILE A 86 16.77 -9.25 11.63
N PHE A 87 15.49 -8.92 11.84
CA PHE A 87 15.09 -7.90 12.80
C PHE A 87 15.50 -8.19 14.25
N PRO A 88 15.54 -9.46 14.72
CA PRO A 88 16.01 -9.79 16.06
C PRO A 88 17.53 -9.65 16.24
N VAL A 89 18.31 -9.62 15.17
CA VAL A 89 19.77 -9.46 15.26
C VAL A 89 20.05 -8.10 15.87
N GLN A 90 20.80 -8.06 16.96
CA GLN A 90 21.26 -6.85 17.62
C GLN A 90 22.79 -6.87 17.65
N ALA A 91 23.40 -5.74 17.33
CA ALA A 91 24.85 -5.58 17.36
C ALA A 91 25.18 -4.19 17.92
N PRO A 92 26.15 -4.09 18.85
CA PRO A 92 26.40 -2.85 19.59
C PRO A 92 26.86 -1.69 18.71
N TYR A 93 27.48 -2.00 17.56
CA TYR A 93 27.96 -1.01 16.59
C TYR A 93 26.86 -0.48 15.66
N VAL A 94 25.60 -0.93 15.78
CA VAL A 94 24.48 -0.43 14.96
C VAL A 94 23.83 0.76 15.66
N ILE A 95 23.91 1.92 15.02
CA ILE A 95 23.40 3.20 15.54
C ILE A 95 21.95 3.42 15.11
N ASP A 96 21.61 3.17 13.85
CA ASP A 96 20.26 3.36 13.30
C ASP A 96 19.90 2.33 12.21
N ARG A 97 18.59 2.12 12.02
CA ARG A 97 17.97 1.21 11.04
C ARG A 97 16.79 1.86 10.31
N GLY A 98 16.80 3.19 10.18
CA GLY A 98 15.76 3.95 9.48
C GLY A 98 15.83 3.77 7.96
N ASP A 99 15.75 4.89 7.24
CA ASP A 99 15.82 4.89 5.76
C ASP A 99 17.19 4.40 5.24
N ALA A 100 18.22 4.46 6.08
CA ALA A 100 19.56 3.92 5.85
C ALA A 100 20.03 3.13 7.07
N GLY A 101 20.93 2.18 6.85
CA GLY A 101 21.62 1.50 7.96
C GLY A 101 22.80 2.35 8.43
N VAL A 102 22.88 2.66 9.72
CA VAL A 102 23.98 3.45 10.28
C VAL A 102 24.79 2.63 11.27
N VAL A 103 26.12 2.57 11.06
CA VAL A 103 27.05 1.82 11.91
C VAL A 103 28.21 2.68 12.38
N GLU A 104 28.69 2.42 13.59
CA GLU A 104 29.86 3.06 14.19
C GLU A 104 31.13 2.79 13.36
N PHE A 105 31.96 3.82 13.19
CA PHE A 105 33.32 3.67 12.66
C PHE A 105 34.38 3.96 13.72
N ASP A 106 34.27 5.10 14.40
CA ASP A 106 35.09 5.50 15.54
C ASP A 106 34.30 6.43 16.50
N GLU A 107 34.96 7.05 17.48
CA GLU A 107 34.32 7.90 18.49
C GLU A 107 33.57 9.12 17.91
N ASP A 108 33.99 9.61 16.74
CA ASP A 108 33.49 10.84 16.12
C ASP A 108 32.73 10.60 14.79
N HIS A 109 32.78 9.39 14.24
CA HIS A 109 32.29 9.09 12.89
C HIS A 109 31.45 7.81 12.77
N ALA A 110 30.57 7.79 11.78
CA ALA A 110 29.72 6.66 11.42
C ALA A 110 29.59 6.50 9.90
N TYR A 111 29.29 5.28 9.45
CA TYR A 111 28.91 4.99 8.06
C TYR A 111 27.40 4.91 7.93
N ALA A 112 26.85 5.60 6.91
CA ALA A 112 25.49 5.40 6.42
C ALA A 112 25.54 4.58 5.13
N LEU A 113 24.78 3.47 5.10
CA LEU A 113 24.74 2.47 4.04
C LEU A 113 23.47 2.58 3.21
#